data_AF-A0A9D6QQF3-F1
#
_entry.id   AF-A0A9D6QQF3-F1
#
_cell.length_a   1.000
_cell.length_b   1.000
_cell.length_c   1.000
_cell.angle_alpha   90.00
_cell.angle_beta   90.00
_cell.angle_gamma   90.00
#
_symmetry.space_group_name_H-M   'P 1'
#
loop_
_entity.id
_entity.type
_entity.pdbx_description
1 polymer ?
#
loop_
_entity_poly.entity_id
_entity_poly.type
_entity_poly.pdbx_seq_one_letter_code
_entity_poly.pdbx_strand_id
1 'polypeptide(L)'
;MQEWFRNGFTVSTDRAKLDVDAIHAFLSSSYWAAGIPRATMERSLEGSVCFGVYQTSAGGRLVGFARVVTDHATFAYLADVFVVESHRGRGLSKWLIECVLACDELQGLRRWMLATRDAQGLYARFGFTPPDEPGRLMQRVDREIYARKT
;
A
#
# COMPACT_ATOMS: atom_id res chain seq x y z
N MET A 1 12.78 9.40 5.54
CA MET A 1 11.47 9.84 6.08
C MET A 1 11.00 11.05 5.29
N GLN A 2 9.79 11.00 4.74
CA GLN A 2 9.19 12.06 3.92
C GLN A 2 7.72 12.26 4.31
N GLU A 3 7.25 13.50 4.19
CA GLU A 3 5.86 13.87 4.46
C GLU A 3 5.31 14.81 3.38
N TRP A 4 4.03 14.63 3.08
CA TRP A 4 3.28 15.49 2.15
C TRP A 4 1.99 15.96 2.82
N PHE A 5 1.57 17.19 2.53
CA PHE A 5 0.39 17.80 3.14
C PHE A 5 -0.60 18.24 2.08
N ARG A 6 -1.89 17.94 2.27
CA ARG A 6 -2.97 18.37 1.36
C ARG A 6 -4.31 18.42 2.08
N ASN A 7 -5.00 19.55 2.02
CA ASN A 7 -6.41 19.72 2.45
C ASN A 7 -6.75 19.11 3.82
N GLY A 8 -5.91 19.33 4.83
CA GLY A 8 -6.11 18.81 6.19
C GLY A 8 -5.73 17.34 6.38
N PHE A 9 -4.92 16.79 5.47
CA PHE A 9 -4.32 15.47 5.57
C PHE A 9 -2.81 15.51 5.43
N THR A 10 -2.17 14.48 5.96
CA THR A 10 -0.74 14.21 5.83
C THR A 10 -0.53 12.80 5.29
N VAL A 11 0.33 12.63 4.27
CA VAL A 11 0.94 11.33 3.96
C VAL A 11 2.31 11.30 4.60
N SER A 12 2.66 10.23 5.31
CA SER A 12 3.97 10.09 5.97
C SER A 12 4.55 8.70 5.74
N THR A 13 5.88 8.64 5.55
CA THR A 13 6.66 7.39 5.58
C THR A 13 7.29 7.10 6.94
N ASP A 14 6.95 7.88 7.97
CA ASP A 14 7.43 7.64 9.33
C ASP A 14 6.82 6.35 9.92
N ARG A 15 7.68 5.36 10.13
CA ARG A 15 7.30 4.06 10.72
C ARG A 15 6.74 4.21 12.13
N ALA A 16 7.19 5.21 12.89
CA ALA A 16 6.72 5.44 14.25
C ALA A 16 5.26 5.92 14.30
N LYS A 17 4.70 6.42 13.18
CA LYS A 17 3.31 6.86 13.08
C LYS A 17 2.35 5.74 12.66
N LEU A 18 2.85 4.58 12.25
CA LEU A 18 2.01 3.49 11.77
C LEU A 18 1.14 2.94 12.91
N ASP A 19 -0.18 3.12 12.75
CA ASP A 19 -1.18 2.45 13.57
C ASP A 19 -1.33 0.99 13.07
N VAL A 20 -0.45 0.11 13.57
CA VAL A 20 -0.42 -1.31 13.17
C VAL A 20 -1.72 -2.02 13.51
N ASP A 21 -2.39 -1.64 14.60
CA ASP A 21 -3.68 -2.19 14.99
C ASP A 21 -4.75 -1.86 13.94
N ALA A 22 -4.85 -0.60 13.52
CA ALA A 22 -5.80 -0.18 12.49
C ALA A 22 -5.49 -0.80 11.11
N ILE A 23 -4.21 -0.87 10.74
CA ILE A 23 -3.76 -1.50 9.49
C ILE A 23 -4.12 -2.99 9.48
N HIS A 24 -3.81 -3.70 10.56
CA HIS A 24 -4.10 -5.12 10.70
C HIS A 24 -5.60 -5.40 10.71
N ALA A 25 -6.39 -4.61 11.45
CA ALA A 25 -7.84 -4.72 11.49
C ALA A 25 -8.48 -4.52 10.10
N PHE A 26 -7.98 -3.57 9.31
CA PHE A 26 -8.46 -3.37 7.95
C PHE A 26 -8.04 -4.53 7.03
N LEU A 27 -6.75 -4.86 6.97
CA LEU A 27 -6.24 -5.82 5.99
C LEU A 27 -6.67 -7.26 6.27
N SER A 28 -6.81 -7.66 7.53
CA SER A 28 -7.29 -9.00 7.91
C SER A 28 -8.75 -9.28 7.50
N SER A 29 -9.52 -8.24 7.16
CA SER A 29 -10.87 -8.35 6.61
C SER A 29 -10.94 -8.06 5.10
N SER A 30 -9.84 -7.67 4.47
CA SER A 30 -9.76 -7.43 3.04
C SER A 30 -9.77 -8.73 2.24
N TYR A 31 -10.23 -8.68 0.98
CA TYR A 31 -10.28 -9.88 0.13
C TYR A 31 -8.89 -10.45 -0.24
N TRP A 32 -7.82 -9.65 -0.12
CA TRP A 32 -6.47 -10.03 -0.54
C TRP A 32 -5.54 -10.44 0.62
N ALA A 33 -5.88 -10.07 1.85
CA ALA A 33 -5.11 -10.39 3.06
C ALA A 33 -5.97 -10.97 4.18
N ALA A 34 -7.12 -11.56 3.83
CA ALA A 34 -8.06 -12.15 4.78
C ALA A 34 -7.35 -13.10 5.77
N GLY A 35 -7.55 -12.88 7.06
CA GLY A 35 -7.00 -13.74 8.11
C GLY A 35 -5.49 -13.62 8.35
N ILE A 36 -4.78 -12.67 7.73
CA ILE A 36 -3.33 -12.50 7.93
C ILE A 36 -2.99 -12.41 9.44
N PRO A 37 -2.08 -13.26 9.97
CA PRO A 37 -1.68 -13.18 11.37
C PRO A 37 -0.96 -11.86 11.68
N ARG A 38 -1.20 -11.31 12.88
CA ARG A 38 -0.60 -10.06 13.34
C ARG A 38 0.92 -10.01 13.19
N ALA A 39 1.61 -11.05 13.67
CA ALA A 39 3.07 -11.16 13.57
C ALA A 39 3.57 -11.23 12.11
N THR A 40 2.75 -11.73 11.19
CA THR A 40 3.09 -11.74 9.76
C THR A 40 2.90 -10.35 9.15
N MET A 41 1.84 -9.63 9.52
CA MET A 41 1.66 -8.23 9.14
C MET A 41 2.83 -7.37 9.61
N GLU A 42 3.21 -7.44 10.88
CA GLU A 42 4.32 -6.67 11.45
C GLU A 42 5.64 -6.87 10.70
N ARG A 43 6.03 -8.13 10.46
CA ARG A 43 7.22 -8.44 9.65
C ARG A 43 7.12 -7.90 8.22
N SER A 44 5.92 -7.93 7.62
CA SER A 44 5.71 -7.39 6.28
C SER A 44 5.86 -5.86 6.24
N LEU A 45 5.42 -5.16 7.29
CA LEU A 45 5.61 -3.72 7.44
C LEU A 45 7.09 -3.39 7.62
N GLU A 46 7.80 -4.14 8.46
CA GLU A 46 9.24 -3.97 8.71
C GLU A 46 10.05 -4.05 7.41
N GLY A 47 9.79 -5.04 6.55
CA GLY A 47 10.48 -5.21 5.27
C GLY A 47 10.02 -4.30 4.12
N SER A 48 9.16 -3.30 4.36
CA SER A 48 8.57 -2.48 3.30
C SER A 48 8.66 -0.98 3.56
N VAL A 49 8.63 -0.17 2.49
CA VAL A 49 8.35 1.28 2.61
C VAL A 49 6.84 1.44 2.77
N CYS A 50 6.43 2.02 3.89
CA CYS A 50 5.02 2.15 4.25
C CYS A 50 4.60 3.62 4.21
N PHE A 51 3.37 3.87 3.76
CA PHE A 51 2.79 5.20 3.66
C PHE A 51 1.48 5.21 4.43
N GLY A 52 1.39 6.02 5.48
CA GLY A 52 0.14 6.28 6.19
C GLY A 52 -0.47 7.60 5.75
N VAL A 53 -1.79 7.63 5.55
CA VAL A 53 -2.58 8.85 5.36
C VAL A 53 -3.28 9.19 6.66
N TYR A 54 -3.06 10.40 7.17
CA TYR A 54 -3.56 10.84 8.47
C TYR A 54 -4.43 12.09 8.34
N GLN A 55 -5.53 12.15 9.07
CA GLN A 55 -6.36 13.34 9.17
C GLN A 55 -5.79 14.28 10.25
N THR A 56 -5.34 15.48 9.84
CA THR A 56 -4.68 16.43 10.74
C THR A 56 -5.61 16.94 11.84
N SER A 57 -6.89 17.18 11.52
CA SER A 57 -7.88 17.72 12.46
C SER A 57 -8.36 16.73 13.53
N ALA A 58 -7.99 15.45 13.42
CA ALA A 58 -8.48 14.36 14.29
C ALA A 58 -7.31 13.68 15.03
N GLY A 59 -6.38 14.47 15.56
CA GLY A 59 -5.25 13.96 16.34
C GLY A 59 -4.30 13.04 15.56
N GLY A 60 -4.29 13.13 14.23
CA GLY A 60 -3.47 12.27 13.39
C GLY A 60 -4.03 10.85 13.20
N ARG A 61 -5.35 10.67 13.20
CA ARG A 61 -5.98 9.37 12.89
C ARG A 61 -5.58 8.85 11.51
N LEU A 62 -5.16 7.58 11.43
CA LEU A 62 -4.93 6.87 10.16
C LEU A 62 -6.25 6.64 9.41
N VAL A 63 -6.31 7.08 8.15
CA VAL A 63 -7.49 6.98 7.27
C VAL A 63 -7.18 6.33 5.92
N GLY A 64 -5.91 6.06 5.64
CA GLY A 64 -5.49 5.34 4.43
C GLY A 64 -4.07 4.84 4.57
N PHE A 65 -3.71 3.90 3.71
CA PHE A 65 -2.43 3.21 3.78
C PHE A 65 -2.01 2.69 2.41
N ALA A 66 -0.70 2.61 2.18
CA ALA A 66 -0.10 1.88 1.08
C ALA A 66 1.25 1.31 1.53
N ARG A 67 1.66 0.20 0.90
CA ARG A 67 2.93 -0.47 1.19
C ARG A 67 3.68 -0.76 -0.10
N VAL A 68 4.99 -0.59 -0.08
CA VAL A 68 5.87 -0.89 -1.21
C VAL A 68 6.96 -1.86 -0.77
N VAL A 69 6.99 -3.04 -1.37
CA VAL A 69 8.12 -3.99 -1.25
C VAL A 69 9.12 -3.63 -2.34
N THR A 70 10.35 -3.33 -1.98
CA THR A 70 11.35 -2.82 -2.92
C THR A 70 12.76 -3.25 -2.54
N ASP A 71 13.64 -3.31 -3.53
CA ASP A 71 15.10 -3.41 -3.32
C ASP A 71 15.79 -2.03 -3.33
N HIS A 72 15.01 -0.95 -3.48
CA HIS A 72 15.46 0.45 -3.57
C HIS A 72 16.36 0.76 -4.78
N ALA A 73 16.41 -0.11 -5.78
CA ALA A 73 17.31 0.04 -6.91
C ALA A 73 16.71 -0.35 -8.26
N THR A 74 16.01 -1.48 -8.34
CA THR A 74 15.57 -2.06 -9.62
C THR A 74 14.09 -2.35 -9.69
N PHE A 75 13.45 -2.64 -8.55
CA PHE A 75 12.11 -3.20 -8.54
C PHE A 75 11.28 -2.73 -7.35
N ALA A 76 10.01 -2.42 -7.58
CA ALA A 76 9.01 -2.22 -6.54
C ALA A 76 7.69 -2.96 -6.83
N TYR A 77 7.07 -3.46 -5.77
CA TYR A 77 5.70 -3.98 -5.77
C TYR A 77 4.81 -3.15 -4.84
N LEU A 78 3.82 -2.46 -5.42
CA LEU A 78 2.82 -1.69 -4.69
C LEU A 78 1.71 -2.62 -4.19
N ALA A 79 1.49 -2.61 -2.88
CA ALA A 79 0.57 -3.49 -2.16
C ALA A 79 -0.28 -2.71 -1.14
N ASP A 80 -1.35 -3.37 -0.67
CA ASP A 80 -2.14 -2.98 0.50
C ASP A 80 -2.67 -1.53 0.47
N VAL A 81 -3.01 -1.04 -0.73
CA VAL A 81 -3.56 0.30 -0.91
C VAL A 81 -5.00 0.34 -0.43
N PHE A 82 -5.29 1.16 0.58
CA PHE A 82 -6.66 1.42 1.00
C PHE A 82 -6.89 2.83 1.52
N VAL A 83 -8.17 3.23 1.49
CA VAL A 83 -8.71 4.37 2.25
C VAL A 83 -9.97 3.86 2.96
N VAL A 84 -10.09 4.18 4.25
CA VAL A 84 -11.24 3.75 5.06
C VAL A 84 -12.54 4.31 4.48
N GLU A 85 -13.64 3.57 4.61
CA GLU A 85 -14.92 3.89 3.94
C GLU A 85 -15.36 5.34 4.16
N SER A 86 -15.29 5.83 5.40
CA SER A 86 -15.69 7.18 5.80
C SER A 86 -14.88 8.31 5.14
N HIS A 87 -13.78 7.99 4.46
CA HIS A 87 -12.87 8.95 3.83
C HIS A 87 -12.73 8.74 2.31
N ARG A 88 -13.50 7.81 1.73
CA ARG A 88 -13.53 7.59 0.28
C ARG A 88 -14.23 8.73 -0.46
N GLY A 89 -14.06 8.77 -1.79
CA GLY A 89 -14.62 9.84 -2.64
C GLY A 89 -13.89 11.20 -2.55
N ARG A 90 -12.90 11.33 -1.66
CA ARG A 90 -12.17 12.59 -1.40
C ARG A 90 -10.84 12.73 -2.16
N GLY A 91 -10.58 11.83 -3.10
CA GLY A 91 -9.33 11.82 -3.88
C GLY A 91 -8.09 11.32 -3.13
N LEU A 92 -8.22 10.84 -1.88
CA LEU A 92 -7.08 10.44 -1.05
C LEU A 92 -6.25 9.30 -1.64
N SER A 93 -6.87 8.28 -2.26
CA SER A 93 -6.10 7.19 -2.89
C SER A 93 -5.24 7.67 -4.05
N LYS A 94 -5.72 8.65 -4.83
CA LYS A 94 -4.94 9.25 -5.92
C LYS A 94 -3.75 10.00 -5.36
N TRP A 95 -4.00 10.86 -4.38
CA TRP A 95 -2.94 11.62 -3.71
C TRP A 95 -1.91 10.71 -3.04
N LEU A 96 -2.35 9.64 -2.39
CA LEU A 96 -1.46 8.65 -1.80
C LEU A 96 -0.54 8.01 -2.85
N ILE A 97 -1.08 7.63 -4.01
CA ILE A 97 -0.26 7.06 -5.11
C ILE A 97 0.71 8.12 -5.66
N GLU A 98 0.29 9.40 -5.79
CA GLU A 98 1.19 10.50 -6.16
C GLU A 98 2.38 10.58 -5.20
N CYS A 99 2.13 10.54 -3.88
CA CYS A 99 3.18 10.55 -2.87
C CYS A 99 4.09 9.31 -2.94
N VAL A 100 3.53 8.13 -3.17
CA VAL A 100 4.31 6.89 -3.34
C VAL A 100 5.29 7.02 -4.49
N LEU A 101 4.82 7.49 -5.66
CA LEU A 101 5.65 7.60 -6.86
C LEU A 101 6.64 8.77 -6.80
N ALA A 102 6.39 9.78 -5.97
CA ALA A 102 7.29 10.90 -5.74
C ALA A 102 8.32 10.66 -4.63
N CYS A 103 8.27 9.52 -3.92
CA CYS A 103 9.17 9.23 -2.81
C CYS A 103 10.61 9.04 -3.30
N ASP A 104 11.55 9.82 -2.76
CA ASP A 104 12.99 9.79 -3.13
C ASP A 104 13.60 8.37 -3.14
N GLU A 105 13.25 7.54 -2.14
CA GLU A 105 13.81 6.17 -1.99
C GLU A 105 13.26 5.17 -3.01
N LEU A 106 12.32 5.59 -3.87
CA LEU A 106 11.63 4.79 -4.87
C LEU A 106 11.83 5.32 -6.30
N GLN A 107 12.84 6.17 -6.51
CA GLN A 107 13.21 6.70 -7.82
C GLN A 107 14.19 5.79 -8.55
N GLY A 108 14.28 5.92 -9.88
CA GLY A 108 15.23 5.16 -10.70
C GLY A 108 14.92 3.66 -10.87
N LEU A 109 13.80 3.19 -10.32
CA LEU A 109 13.40 1.79 -10.41
C LEU A 109 13.06 1.41 -11.86
N ARG A 110 13.62 0.30 -12.32
CA ARG A 110 13.35 -0.23 -13.66
C ARG A 110 11.93 -0.73 -13.82
N ARG A 111 11.33 -1.28 -12.75
CA ARG A 111 10.01 -1.92 -12.82
C ARG A 111 9.18 -1.68 -11.57
N TRP A 112 7.96 -1.23 -11.80
CA TRP A 112 6.89 -1.22 -10.82
C TRP A 112 5.86 -2.28 -11.17
N MET A 113 5.38 -3.01 -10.16
CA MET A 113 4.32 -4.01 -10.31
C MET A 113 3.25 -3.82 -9.25
N LEU A 114 2.03 -4.24 -9.58
CA LEU A 114 0.91 -4.38 -8.66
C LEU A 114 -0.07 -5.41 -9.20
N ALA A 115 -0.89 -5.96 -8.32
CA ALA A 115 -2.08 -6.70 -8.70
C ALA A 115 -3.31 -5.94 -8.22
N THR A 116 -4.30 -5.80 -9.09
CA THR A 116 -5.58 -5.16 -8.75
C THR A 116 -6.72 -5.96 -9.33
N ARG A 117 -7.81 -6.08 -8.58
CA ARG A 117 -9.03 -6.75 -9.05
C ARG A 117 -9.88 -5.81 -9.90
N ASP A 118 -10.03 -4.56 -9.48
CA ASP A 118 -11.05 -3.63 -9.98
C ASP A 118 -10.59 -2.16 -10.08
N ALA A 119 -9.31 -1.85 -9.80
CA ALA A 119 -8.79 -0.48 -9.82
C ALA A 119 -7.81 -0.21 -10.99
N GLN A 120 -7.89 -0.96 -12.09
CA GLN A 120 -7.02 -0.80 -13.26
C GLN A 120 -7.04 0.64 -13.80
N GLY A 121 -8.24 1.24 -13.92
CA GLY A 121 -8.41 2.61 -14.40
C GLY A 121 -7.88 3.69 -13.44
N LEU A 122 -7.68 3.36 -12.17
CA LEU A 122 -6.98 4.25 -11.23
C LEU A 122 -5.48 4.23 -11.52
N TYR A 123 -4.87 3.04 -11.56
CA TYR A 123 -3.42 2.89 -11.73
C TYR A 123 -2.93 3.33 -13.12
N ALA A 124 -3.76 3.16 -14.16
CA ALA A 124 -3.44 3.63 -15.51
C ALA A 124 -3.17 5.15 -15.57
N ARG A 125 -3.80 5.94 -14.69
CA ARG A 125 -3.56 7.40 -14.60
C ARG A 125 -2.16 7.74 -14.10
N PHE A 126 -1.49 6.78 -13.48
CA PHE A 126 -0.15 6.90 -12.93
C PHE A 126 0.89 6.18 -13.78
N GLY A 127 0.56 5.84 -15.03
CA GLY A 127 1.50 5.22 -15.97
C GLY A 127 1.64 3.70 -15.83
N PHE A 128 0.88 3.05 -14.94
CA PHE A 128 0.83 1.59 -14.91
C PHE A 128 0.09 1.06 -16.15
N THR A 129 0.70 0.11 -16.83
CA THR A 129 0.10 -0.61 -17.95
C THR A 129 -0.10 -2.08 -17.60
N PRO A 130 -1.02 -2.80 -18.29
CA PRO A 130 -0.93 -4.25 -18.33
C PRO A 130 0.48 -4.67 -18.77
N PRO A 131 1.02 -5.79 -18.24
CA PRO A 131 2.31 -6.31 -18.70
C PRO A 131 2.30 -6.55 -20.21
N ASP A 132 3.38 -6.19 -20.91
CA ASP A 132 3.48 -6.33 -22.38
C ASP A 132 3.28 -7.80 -22.83
N GLU A 133 3.85 -8.72 -22.07
CA GLU A 133 3.76 -10.16 -22.29
C GLU A 133 3.24 -10.85 -21.02
N PRO A 134 1.92 -10.79 -20.74
CA PRO A 134 1.37 -11.26 -19.47
C PRO A 134 1.59 -12.76 -19.26
N GLY A 135 1.71 -13.55 -20.33
CA GLY A 135 2.01 -14.98 -20.28
C GLY A 135 3.42 -15.32 -19.77
N ARG A 136 4.34 -14.34 -19.68
CA ARG A 136 5.67 -14.55 -19.07
C ARG A 136 5.67 -14.44 -17.55
N LEU A 137 4.61 -13.89 -16.95
CA LEU A 137 4.50 -13.78 -15.51
C LEU A 137 4.02 -15.11 -14.93
N MET A 138 4.80 -15.64 -14.01
CA MET A 138 4.46 -16.84 -13.24
C MET A 138 4.35 -16.49 -11.76
N GLN A 139 3.49 -17.20 -11.04
CA GLN A 139 3.34 -17.04 -9.60
C GLN A 139 3.27 -18.41 -8.93
N ARG A 140 3.80 -18.50 -7.71
CA ARG A 140 3.52 -19.60 -6.78
C ARG A 140 2.71 -19.03 -5.65
N VAL A 141 1.43 -19.39 -5.59
CA VAL A 141 0.49 -18.85 -4.61
C VAL A 141 -0.06 -19.96 -3.73
N ASP A 142 -0.02 -19.73 -2.42
CA ASP A 142 -0.67 -20.56 -1.42
C ASP A 142 -1.79 -19.75 -0.79
N ARG A 143 -3.01 -19.93 -1.30
CA ARG A 143 -4.18 -19.12 -0.90
C ARG A 143 -4.67 -19.46 0.51
N GLU A 144 -4.32 -20.64 1.01
CA GLU A 144 -4.80 -21.15 2.29
C GLU A 144 -3.79 -20.93 3.43
N ILE A 145 -2.67 -20.25 3.16
CA ILE A 145 -1.56 -20.12 4.11
C ILE A 145 -1.98 -19.53 5.46
N TYR A 146 -2.96 -18.62 5.49
CA TYR A 146 -3.47 -18.01 6.72
C TYR A 146 -4.67 -18.76 7.33
N ALA A 147 -5.28 -19.68 6.58
CA ALA A 147 -6.37 -20.53 7.08
C ALA A 147 -5.85 -21.79 7.80
N ARG A 148 -4.60 -22.18 7.56
CA ARG A 148 -3.96 -23.31 8.25
C ARG A 148 -3.81 -22.98 9.74
N LYS A 149 -4.44 -23.79 10.58
CA LYS A 149 -4.17 -23.81 12.01
C LYS A 149 -2.75 -24.37 12.20
N THR A 150 -1.90 -23.59 12.86
CA THR A 150 -0.62 -24.09 13.38
C THR A 150 -0.88 -24.93 14.62
#